data_AF-A0A9J6E934-F1
#
_entry.id   AF-A0A9J6E934-F1
#
_cell.length_a   1.000
_cell.length_b   1.000
_cell.length_c   1.000
_cell.angle_alpha   90.00
_cell.angle_beta   90.00
_cell.angle_gamma   90.00
#
_symmetry.space_group_name_H-M   'P 1'
#
loop_
_entity.id
_entity.type
_entity.pdbx_description
1 polymer ?
#
loop_
_entity_poly.entity_id
_entity_poly.type
_entity_poly.pdbx_seq_one_letter_code
_entity_poly.pdbx_strand_id
1 'polypeptide(L)'
;MASSKVREQVESYFRDLNYASSRIVEDMSIIRDAHGEDWDRIPEKEKTEIAWDALVGPDIREKYNYYPKQYAEVEVFPVIGLNTGDRMVSDEDAANARTTKAGASCLWNRIPFV
;
A
#
# COMPACT_ATOMS: atom_id res chain seq x y z
N MET A 1 -4.62 -1.87 32.35
CA MET A 1 -3.33 -1.15 32.44
C MET A 1 -2.26 -1.67 31.47
N ALA A 2 -2.12 -2.98 31.22
CA ALA A 2 -1.15 -3.48 30.22
C ALA A 2 -1.48 -3.04 28.77
N SER A 3 -2.77 -2.99 28.43
CA SER A 3 -3.24 -2.63 27.08
C SER A 3 -2.94 -1.17 26.68
N SER A 4 -3.06 -0.20 27.59
CA SER A 4 -2.79 1.21 27.27
C SER A 4 -1.30 1.47 27.00
N LYS A 5 -0.42 0.85 27.79
CA LYS A 5 1.04 0.98 27.62
C LYS A 5 1.54 0.35 26.32
N VAL A 6 0.96 -0.78 25.91
CA VAL A 6 1.26 -1.41 24.61
C VAL A 6 0.82 -0.49 23.47
N ARG A 7 -0.36 0.12 23.58
CA ARG A 7 -0.88 1.05 22.57
C ARG A 7 0.03 2.27 22.38
N GLU A 8 0.48 2.89 23.46
CA GLU A 8 1.42 4.03 23.40
C GLU A 8 2.74 3.66 22.71
N GLN A 9 3.30 2.48 22.99
CA GLN A 9 4.52 2.01 22.35
C GLN A 9 4.33 1.77 20.84
N VAL A 10 3.19 1.22 20.45
CA VAL A 10 2.84 0.98 19.05
C VAL A 10 2.65 2.31 18.32
N GLU A 11 1.91 3.26 18.91
CA GLU A 11 1.71 4.59 18.34
C GLU A 11 3.05 5.34 18.19
N SER A 12 3.94 5.25 19.18
CA SER A 12 5.29 5.81 19.12
C SER A 12 6.11 5.22 17.97
N TYR A 13 6.08 3.91 17.79
CA TYR A 13 6.78 3.24 16.70
C TYR A 13 6.31 3.74 15.32
N PHE A 14 5.00 3.83 15.10
CA PHE A 14 4.47 4.25 13.79
C PHE A 14 4.64 5.74 13.52
N ARG A 15 4.75 6.59 14.56
CA ARG A 15 5.10 8.01 14.40
C ARG A 15 6.51 8.21 13.84
N ASP A 16 7.45 7.36 14.25
CA ASP A 16 8.86 7.49 13.88
C ASP A 16 9.25 6.71 12.61
N LEU A 17 8.37 5.83 12.11
CA LEU A 17 8.67 4.92 11.00
C LEU A 17 8.90 5.65 9.68
N ASN A 18 7.96 6.51 9.26
CA ASN A 18 8.04 7.35 8.07
C ASN A 18 6.93 8.41 8.10
N TYR A 19 7.01 9.40 7.19
CA TYR A 19 6.05 10.49 7.10
C TYR A 19 4.60 10.03 6.94
N ALA A 20 4.34 9.05 6.07
CA ALA A 20 2.98 8.58 5.80
C ALA A 20 2.38 7.89 7.04
N SER A 21 3.15 7.03 7.70
CA SER A 21 2.74 6.39 8.95
C SER A 21 2.50 7.40 10.07
N SER A 22 3.37 8.40 10.20
CA SER A 22 3.21 9.49 11.17
C SER A 22 1.92 10.26 10.97
N ARG A 23 1.60 10.59 9.71
CA ARG A 23 0.38 11.31 9.35
C ARG A 23 -0.88 10.50 9.67
N ILE A 24 -0.87 9.20 9.36
CA ILE A 24 -1.99 8.31 9.67
C ILE A 24 -2.23 8.22 11.19
N VAL A 25 -1.17 8.13 12.00
CA VAL A 25 -1.32 8.10 13.47
C VAL A 25 -1.89 9.42 13.99
N GLU A 26 -1.47 10.54 13.43
CA GLU A 26 -1.99 11.87 13.77
C GLU A 26 -3.48 11.99 13.41
N ASP A 27 -3.87 11.61 12.20
CA ASP A 27 -5.27 11.63 11.75
C ASP A 27 -6.15 10.70 12.60
N MET A 28 -5.65 9.50 12.93
CA MET A 28 -6.36 8.57 13.83
C MET A 28 -6.53 9.12 15.25
N SER A 29 -5.57 9.92 15.73
CA SER A 29 -5.71 10.57 17.03
C SER A 29 -6.80 11.64 17.02
N ILE A 30 -6.90 12.43 15.94
CA ILE A 30 -7.95 13.43 15.75
C ILE A 30 -9.34 12.76 15.69
N ILE A 31 -9.47 11.66 14.94
CA ILE A 31 -10.72 10.89 14.85
C ILE A 31 -11.14 10.37 16.22
N ARG A 32 -10.22 9.74 16.96
CA ARG A 32 -10.49 9.24 18.31
C ARG A 32 -10.94 10.38 19.23
N ASP A 33 -10.22 11.48 19.24
CA ASP A 33 -10.47 12.60 20.16
C ASP A 33 -11.82 13.28 19.84
N ALA A 34 -12.29 13.25 18.59
CA ALA A 34 -13.63 13.71 18.21
C ALA A 34 -14.77 12.84 18.77
N HIS A 35 -14.53 11.55 18.99
CA HIS A 35 -15.49 10.60 19.59
C HIS A 35 -15.35 10.46 21.12
N GLY A 36 -14.27 11.01 21.71
CA GLY A 36 -14.08 11.12 23.14
C GLY A 36 -14.11 9.77 23.89
N GLU A 37 -14.71 9.77 25.08
CA GLU A 37 -14.77 8.59 25.96
C GLU A 37 -15.59 7.42 25.40
N ASP A 38 -16.50 7.69 24.46
CA ASP A 38 -17.31 6.64 23.85
C ASP A 38 -16.53 5.84 22.80
N TRP A 39 -15.39 6.35 22.31
CA TRP A 39 -14.55 5.64 21.34
C TRP A 39 -14.18 4.23 21.78
N ASP A 40 -13.88 4.04 23.07
CA ASP A 40 -13.47 2.74 23.60
C ASP A 40 -14.64 1.76 23.74
N ARG A 41 -15.88 2.25 23.73
CA ARG A 41 -17.11 1.44 23.79
C ARG A 41 -17.62 1.00 22.42
N ILE A 42 -17.21 1.69 21.36
CA ILE A 42 -17.58 1.36 19.99
C ILE A 42 -16.98 -0.02 19.61
N PRO A 43 -17.72 -0.88 18.89
CA PRO A 43 -17.18 -2.12 18.34
C PRO A 43 -16.05 -1.87 17.34
N GLU A 44 -15.04 -2.75 17.30
CA GLU A 44 -13.88 -2.57 16.41
C GLU A 44 -14.25 -2.43 14.92
N LYS A 45 -15.28 -3.16 14.50
CA LYS A 45 -15.81 -3.07 13.13
C LYS A 45 -16.32 -1.66 12.81
N GLU A 46 -17.06 -1.06 13.74
CA GLU A 46 -17.62 0.27 13.58
C GLU A 46 -16.53 1.35 13.68
N LYS A 47 -15.53 1.20 14.56
CA LYS A 47 -14.34 2.06 14.57
C LYS A 47 -13.62 2.08 13.22
N THR A 48 -13.52 0.91 12.59
CA THR A 48 -12.88 0.77 11.27
C THR A 48 -13.67 1.52 10.19
N GLU A 49 -15.00 1.42 10.21
CA GLU A 49 -15.87 2.15 9.28
C GLU A 49 -15.75 3.67 9.50
N ILE A 50 -15.79 4.13 10.76
CA ILE A 50 -15.60 5.55 11.09
C ILE A 50 -14.24 6.07 10.60
N ALA A 51 -13.17 5.32 10.87
CA ALA A 51 -11.83 5.68 10.44
C ALA A 51 -11.72 5.74 8.90
N TRP A 52 -12.30 4.77 8.21
CA TRP A 52 -12.33 4.72 6.76
C TRP A 52 -13.09 5.90 6.15
N ASP A 53 -14.25 6.23 6.71
CA ASP A 53 -15.08 7.38 6.32
C ASP A 53 -14.33 8.70 6.50
N ALA A 54 -13.65 8.88 7.63
CA ALA A 54 -12.90 10.08 7.94
C ALA A 54 -11.62 10.25 7.10
N LEU A 55 -10.87 9.17 6.85
CA LEU A 55 -9.59 9.23 6.14
C LEU A 55 -9.75 9.35 4.62
N VAL A 56 -10.70 8.63 4.04
CA VAL A 56 -10.88 8.58 2.57
C VAL A 56 -11.72 9.78 2.09
N GLY A 57 -12.72 10.18 2.87
CA GLY A 57 -13.66 11.22 2.49
C GLY A 57 -14.66 10.78 1.40
N PRO A 58 -15.78 11.51 1.25
CA PRO A 58 -16.87 11.13 0.35
C PRO A 58 -16.48 11.18 -1.13
N ASP A 59 -15.74 12.21 -1.55
CA ASP A 59 -15.40 12.43 -2.97
C ASP A 59 -14.50 11.31 -3.53
N ILE A 60 -13.52 10.87 -2.74
CA ILE A 60 -12.63 9.77 -3.13
C ILE A 60 -13.39 8.46 -3.15
N ARG A 61 -14.26 8.21 -2.17
CA ARG A 61 -15.12 7.03 -2.14
C ARG A 61 -16.00 6.97 -3.39
N GLU A 62 -16.65 8.07 -3.75
CA GLU A 62 -17.50 8.16 -4.93
C GLU A 62 -16.68 7.89 -6.20
N LYS A 63 -15.50 8.50 -6.32
CA LYS A 63 -14.58 8.25 -7.43
C LYS A 63 -14.28 6.75 -7.59
N TYR A 64 -13.85 6.07 -6.53
CA TYR A 64 -13.50 4.64 -6.61
C TYR A 64 -14.72 3.72 -6.77
N ASN A 65 -15.91 4.14 -6.34
CA ASN A 65 -17.16 3.41 -6.58
C ASN A 65 -17.71 3.61 -8.00
N TYR A 66 -17.50 4.78 -8.60
CA TYR A 66 -17.98 5.12 -9.93
C TYR A 66 -17.28 4.31 -11.02
N TYR A 67 -15.99 4.02 -10.85
CA TYR A 67 -15.28 3.19 -11.80
C TYR A 67 -15.65 1.72 -11.58
N PRO A 68 -16.38 1.07 -12.51
CA PRO A 68 -16.54 -0.36 -12.43
C PRO A 68 -15.16 -0.99 -12.42
N LYS A 69 -14.93 -1.93 -11.49
CA LYS A 69 -13.74 -2.78 -11.53
C LYS A 69 -13.86 -3.61 -12.81
N GLN A 70 -13.32 -3.09 -13.90
CA GLN A 70 -13.21 -3.82 -15.15
C GLN A 70 -12.15 -4.89 -14.92
N TYR A 71 -12.57 -6.00 -14.33
CA TYR A 71 -11.84 -7.24 -14.45
C TYR A 71 -11.92 -7.60 -15.92
N ALA A 72 -10.79 -7.54 -16.62
CA ALA A 72 -10.73 -8.10 -17.95
C ALA A 72 -11.06 -9.59 -17.82
N GLU A 73 -12.12 -10.05 -18.49
CA GLU A 73 -12.33 -11.48 -18.71
C GLU A 73 -11.24 -11.96 -19.66
N VAL A 74 -10.10 -12.35 -19.07
CA VAL A 74 -8.98 -12.92 -19.80
C VAL A 74 -8.96 -14.40 -19.49
N GLU A 75 -9.05 -15.24 -20.53
CA GLU A 75 -8.90 -16.69 -20.38
C GLU A 75 -7.54 -17.05 -19.78
N VAL A 76 -6.48 -16.32 -20.17
CA VAL A 76 -5.11 -16.49 -19.66
C VAL A 76 -4.39 -15.13 -19.68
N PHE A 77 -3.68 -14.80 -18.59
CA PHE A 77 -2.72 -13.70 -18.59
C PHE A 77 -1.40 -14.14 -19.24
N PRO A 78 -0.76 -13.30 -20.08
CA PRO A 78 0.52 -13.65 -20.67
C PRO A 78 1.54 -13.93 -19.57
N VAL A 79 2.16 -15.12 -19.65
CA VAL A 79 3.23 -15.53 -18.74
C VAL A 79 4.57 -15.26 -19.42
N ILE A 80 5.49 -14.63 -18.70
CA ILE A 80 6.87 -14.49 -19.17
C ILE A 80 7.49 -15.89 -19.23
N GLY A 81 7.79 -16.37 -20.44
CA GLY A 81 8.52 -17.60 -20.64
C GLY A 81 10.00 -17.39 -20.32
N LEU A 82 10.49 -17.99 -19.24
CA LEU A 82 11.91 -18.02 -18.90
C LEU A 82 12.51 -19.33 -19.42
N ASN A 83 13.57 -19.24 -20.21
CA ASN A 83 14.38 -20.39 -20.58
C ASN A 83 15.35 -20.75 -19.45
N THR A 84 15.87 -21.97 -19.47
CA THR A 84 16.92 -22.39 -18.54
C THR A 84 18.15 -21.49 -18.68
N GLY A 85 18.45 -20.73 -17.62
CA GLY A 85 19.55 -19.75 -17.59
C GLY A 85 19.10 -18.29 -17.64
N ASP A 86 17.83 -18.02 -17.93
CA ASP A 86 17.27 -16.67 -17.87
C ASP A 86 17.13 -16.23 -16.40
N ARG A 87 17.55 -14.99 -16.11
CA ARG A 87 17.43 -14.39 -14.78
C ARG A 87 16.49 -13.19 -14.85
N MET A 88 15.47 -13.18 -13.98
CA MET A 88 14.64 -12.01 -13.76
C MET A 88 15.41 -11.01 -12.91
N VAL A 89 15.48 -9.76 -13.36
CA VAL A 89 16.08 -8.66 -12.60
C VAL A 89 14.94 -7.85 -12.02
N SER A 90 14.84 -7.80 -10.70
CA SER A 90 13.89 -6.91 -10.01
C SER A 90 14.45 -5.49 -9.96
N ASP A 91 13.58 -4.49 -9.76
CA ASP A 91 14.04 -3.10 -9.62
C ASP A 91 15.00 -2.91 -8.43
N GLU A 92 14.86 -3.74 -7.39
CA GLU A 92 15.77 -3.79 -6.25
C GLU A 92 17.16 -4.33 -6.64
N ASP A 93 17.22 -5.30 -7.56
CA ASP A 93 18.49 -5.79 -8.14
C ASP A 93 19.14 -4.76 -9.07
N ALA A 94 18.33 -4.02 -9.84
CA ALA A 94 18.81 -2.99 -10.77
C ALA A 94 19.39 -1.76 -10.05
N ALA A 95 18.87 -1.42 -8.87
CA ALA A 95 19.43 -0.38 -8.00
C ALA A 95 20.85 -0.76 -7.50
N ASN A 96 21.07 -2.04 -7.21
CA ASN A 96 22.36 -2.57 -6.76
C ASN A 96 23.39 -2.76 -7.90
N ALA A 97 22.92 -2.99 -9.13
CA ALA A 97 23.77 -3.24 -10.30
C ALA A 97 24.51 -2.01 -10.86
N ARG A 98 24.17 -0.77 -10.44
CA ARG A 98 24.83 0.45 -10.95
C ARG A 98 26.31 0.60 -10.53
N THR A 99 26.81 -0.27 -9.67
CA THR A 99 28.18 -0.21 -9.14
C THR A 99 29.20 -1.00 -9.98
N THR A 100 28.77 -1.85 -10.90
CA THR A 100 29.68 -2.58 -11.80
C THR A 100 29.32 -2.31 -13.25
N LYS A 101 30.12 -1.45 -13.89
CA LYS A 101 30.07 -1.23 -15.34
C LYS A 101 30.34 -2.55 -16.06
N ALA A 102 29.32 -3.13 -16.68
CA ALA A 102 29.45 -3.97 -17.86
C ALA A 102 28.16 -3.81 -18.68
N GLY A 103 28.32 -3.48 -19.97
CA GLY A 103 27.25 -2.99 -20.82
C GLY A 103 26.04 -3.91 -20.93
N ALA A 104 24.86 -3.34 -20.80
CA ALA A 104 23.62 -3.94 -21.26
C ALA A 104 22.98 -2.95 -22.24
N SER A 105 23.18 -3.16 -23.53
CA SER A 105 22.39 -2.50 -24.57
C SER A 105 20.99 -3.08 -24.52
N CYS A 106 20.03 -2.34 -23.98
CA CYS A 106 18.62 -2.71 -24.04
C CYS A 106 18.13 -2.56 -25.48
N LEU A 107 18.16 -3.65 -26.26
CA LEU A 107 17.54 -3.72 -27.58
C LEU A 107 16.03 -3.92 -27.41
N TRP A 108 15.29 -2.83 -27.25
CA TRP A 108 13.82 -2.79 -27.25
C TRP A 108 13.19 -3.04 -28.65
N ASN A 109 13.93 -3.61 -29.59
CA ASN A 109 13.46 -3.86 -30.95
C ASN A 109 13.52 -5.36 -31.28
N ARG A 110 12.54 -6.12 -30.79
CA ARG A 110 12.01 -7.33 -31.45
C ARG A 110 10.93 -7.98 -30.58
N ILE A 111 9.72 -7.43 -30.65
CA ILE A 111 8.52 -8.25 -30.44
C ILE A 111 7.84 -8.32 -31.81
N PRO A 112 7.98 -9.42 -32.58
CA PRO A 112 7.09 -9.64 -33.69
C PRO A 112 5.72 -10.02 -33.10
N PHE A 113 4.72 -9.18 -33.34
CA PHE A 113 3.34 -9.61 -33.28
C PHE A 113 3.15 -10.68 -34.36
N VAL A 114 2.81 -11.90 -33.94
CA VAL A 114 2.09 -12.89 -34.75
C VAL A 114 0.95 -13.40 -33.89
#